data_AF-A0A1V4U2V6-F1
#
_entry.id   AF-A0A1V4U2V6-F1
#
_cell.length_a   1.000
_cell.length_b   1.000
_cell.length_c   1.000
_cell.angle_alpha   90.00
_cell.angle_beta   90.00
_cell.angle_gamma   90.00
#
_symmetry.space_group_name_H-M   'P 1'
#
loop_
_entity.id
_entity.type
_entity.pdbx_description
1 polymer ?
#
loop_
_entity_poly.entity_id
_entity_poly.type
_entity_poly.pdbx_seq_one_letter_code
_entity_poly.pdbx_strand_id
1 'polypeptide(L)'
;MPDVSRTEIGRRMYSLQKEKNVERVVERIRKQLGADWTHFSQEDQDLLKYVIGELWVYKEREFWDMVQYPRITVIAVLDIIAIGRKSLSHEIDTRKTVEEATAILLPHAGKEG
;
A
#
# COMPACT_ATOMS: atom_id res chain seq x y z
N MET A 1 7.75 -35.71 -1.26
CA MET A 1 8.38 -34.98 -0.13
C MET A 1 7.32 -34.13 0.57
N PRO A 2 6.93 -34.47 1.81
CA PRO A 2 5.81 -33.82 2.50
C PRO A 2 6.10 -32.39 2.99
N ASP A 3 7.34 -32.06 3.37
CA ASP A 3 7.70 -30.75 3.96
C ASP A 3 7.73 -29.60 2.95
N VAL A 4 8.12 -29.88 1.69
CA VAL A 4 8.08 -28.92 0.59
C VAL A 4 6.64 -28.53 0.28
N SER A 5 5.71 -29.49 0.33
CA SER A 5 4.28 -29.27 0.10
C SER A 5 3.65 -28.37 1.17
N ARG A 6 3.96 -28.60 2.47
CA ARG A 6 3.45 -27.75 3.57
C ARG A 6 3.96 -26.31 3.49
N THR A 7 5.24 -26.14 3.18
CA THR A 7 5.87 -24.81 3.03
C THR A 7 5.30 -24.04 1.85
N GLU A 8 5.06 -24.73 0.72
CA GLU A 8 4.44 -24.14 -0.47
C GLU A 8 2.98 -23.73 -0.23
N ILE A 9 2.19 -24.56 0.44
CA ILE A 9 0.83 -24.24 0.87
C ILE A 9 0.82 -23.01 1.79
N GLY A 10 1.73 -22.95 2.77
CA GLY A 10 1.86 -21.81 3.67
C GLY A 10 2.20 -20.51 2.95
N ARG A 11 3.17 -20.53 2.03
CA ARG A 11 3.53 -19.37 1.20
C ARG A 11 2.37 -18.91 0.33
N ARG A 12 1.66 -19.84 -0.31
CA ARG A 12 0.50 -19.52 -1.15
C ARG A 12 -0.63 -18.90 -0.33
N MET A 13 -0.92 -19.44 0.84
CA MET A 13 -1.94 -18.91 1.75
C MET A 13 -1.59 -17.49 2.20
N TYR A 14 -0.32 -17.25 2.54
CA TYR A 14 0.16 -15.92 2.89
C TYR A 14 0.00 -14.93 1.73
N SER A 15 0.42 -15.30 0.52
CA SER A 15 0.30 -14.44 -0.66
C SER A 15 -1.16 -14.07 -0.97
N LEU A 16 -2.07 -15.04 -0.91
CA LEU A 16 -3.51 -14.80 -1.12
C LEU A 16 -4.09 -13.87 -0.04
N GLN A 17 -3.67 -14.04 1.22
CA GLN A 17 -4.13 -13.19 2.30
C GLN A 17 -3.59 -11.76 2.18
N LYS A 18 -2.33 -11.60 1.74
CA LYS A 18 -1.72 -10.31 1.42
C LYS A 18 -2.50 -9.62 0.30
N GLU A 19 -2.69 -10.30 -0.84
CA GLU A 19 -3.41 -9.76 -2.00
C GLU A 19 -4.83 -9.31 -1.62
N LYS A 20 -5.58 -10.14 -0.91
CA LYS A 20 -6.92 -9.80 -0.42
C LYS A 20 -6.95 -8.55 0.47
N ASN A 21 -5.92 -8.36 1.30
CA ASN A 21 -5.83 -7.20 2.16
C ASN A 21 -5.40 -5.95 1.42
N VAL A 22 -4.46 -6.06 0.48
CA VAL A 22 -4.08 -4.98 -0.44
C VAL A 22 -5.31 -4.47 -1.20
N GLU A 23 -6.08 -5.38 -1.80
CA GLU A 23 -7.31 -5.02 -2.52
C GLU A 23 -8.34 -4.31 -1.63
N ARG A 24 -8.46 -4.70 -0.36
CA ARG A 24 -9.35 -4.00 0.60
C ARG A 24 -8.92 -2.56 0.86
N VAL A 25 -7.62 -2.33 1.01
CA VAL A 25 -7.07 -0.98 1.22
C VAL A 25 -7.29 -0.13 -0.03
N VAL A 26 -6.96 -0.68 -1.21
CA VAL A 26 -7.15 0.02 -2.50
C VAL A 26 -8.61 0.33 -2.76
N GLU A 27 -9.53 -0.59 -2.45
CA GLU A 27 -10.97 -0.35 -2.59
C GLU A 27 -11.47 0.77 -1.65
N ARG A 28 -10.91 0.90 -0.44
CA ARG A 28 -11.22 2.04 0.44
C ARG A 28 -10.72 3.36 -0.13
N ILE A 29 -9.51 3.38 -0.68
CA ILE A 29 -8.95 4.57 -1.37
C ILE A 29 -9.80 4.93 -2.59
N ARG A 30 -10.17 3.94 -3.41
CA ARG A 30 -11.06 4.14 -4.57
C ARG A 30 -12.39 4.75 -4.18
N LYS A 31 -13.05 4.21 -3.15
CA LYS A 31 -14.33 4.74 -2.64
C LYS A 31 -14.19 6.17 -2.14
N GLN A 32 -13.07 6.48 -1.47
CA GLN A 32 -12.79 7.83 -1.00
C GLN A 32 -12.64 8.83 -2.16
N LEU A 33 -11.93 8.45 -3.23
CA LEU A 33 -11.68 9.34 -4.36
C LEU A 33 -12.89 9.46 -5.31
N GLY A 34 -13.80 8.48 -5.31
CA GLY A 34 -15.02 8.53 -6.11
C GLY A 34 -14.72 8.66 -7.61
N ALA A 35 -15.21 9.75 -8.23
CA ALA A 35 -15.04 10.00 -9.66
C ALA A 35 -13.58 10.23 -10.05
N ASP A 36 -12.76 10.81 -9.15
CA ASP A 36 -11.36 11.11 -9.41
C ASP A 36 -10.53 9.83 -9.60
N TRP A 37 -11.02 8.67 -9.13
CA TRP A 37 -10.37 7.39 -9.37
C TRP A 37 -10.17 7.09 -10.86
N THR A 38 -11.03 7.62 -11.73
CA THR A 38 -10.96 7.40 -13.18
C THR A 38 -9.72 8.04 -13.82
N HIS A 39 -9.02 8.92 -13.12
CA HIS A 39 -7.77 9.53 -13.59
C HIS A 39 -6.56 8.62 -13.45
N PHE A 40 -6.64 7.53 -12.68
CA PHE A 40 -5.53 6.61 -12.48
C PHE A 40 -5.57 5.48 -13.51
N SER A 41 -4.49 5.37 -14.30
CA SER A 41 -4.31 4.28 -15.25
C SER A 41 -4.19 2.93 -14.56
N GLN A 42 -4.27 1.83 -15.31
CA GLN A 42 -4.02 0.50 -14.74
C GLN A 42 -2.61 0.40 -14.14
N GLU A 43 -1.62 0.99 -14.80
CA GLU A 43 -0.24 1.03 -14.31
C GLU A 43 -0.12 1.79 -12.98
N ASP A 44 -0.81 2.92 -12.85
CA ASP A 44 -0.87 3.68 -11.60
C ASP A 44 -1.52 2.87 -10.47
N GLN A 45 -2.60 2.14 -10.78
CA GLN A 45 -3.25 1.26 -9.81
C GLN A 45 -2.35 0.10 -9.40
N ASP A 46 -1.57 -0.46 -10.32
CA ASP A 46 -0.62 -1.54 -10.03
C ASP A 46 0.54 -1.04 -9.16
N LEU A 47 1.04 0.18 -9.41
CA LEU A 47 2.04 0.85 -8.57
C LEU A 47 1.51 1.11 -7.16
N LEU A 48 0.27 1.59 -7.03
CA LEU A 48 -0.37 1.76 -5.73
C LEU A 48 -0.46 0.41 -4.99
N LYS A 49 -0.95 -0.65 -5.67
CA LYS A 49 -1.04 -2.00 -5.09
C LYS A 49 0.31 -2.53 -4.64
N TYR A 50 1.36 -2.29 -5.43
CA TYR A 50 2.72 -2.65 -5.08
C TYR A 50 3.15 -1.99 -3.76
N VAL A 51 3.03 -0.67 -3.63
CA VAL A 51 3.45 0.05 -2.41
C VAL A 51 2.63 -0.36 -1.19
N ILE A 52 1.30 -0.49 -1.34
CA ILE A 52 0.43 -1.01 -0.27
C ILE A 52 0.83 -2.44 0.11
N GLY A 53 1.23 -3.25 -0.86
CA GLY A 53 1.77 -4.58 -0.63
C GLY A 53 3.06 -4.57 0.19
N GLU A 54 3.98 -3.66 -0.09
CA GLU A 54 5.19 -3.49 0.72
C GLU A 54 4.82 -3.05 2.14
N LEU A 55 3.97 -2.05 2.30
CA LEU A 55 3.46 -1.65 3.62
C LEU A 55 2.83 -2.82 4.38
N TRP A 56 2.05 -3.68 3.71
CA TRP A 56 1.39 -4.82 4.36
C TRP A 56 2.37 -5.85 4.94
N VAL A 57 3.57 -5.96 4.35
CA VAL A 57 4.62 -6.86 4.85
C VAL A 57 5.29 -6.30 6.10
N TYR A 58 5.45 -4.97 6.16
CA TYR A 58 6.26 -4.31 7.21
C TYR A 58 5.43 -3.66 8.32
N LYS A 59 4.12 -3.48 8.14
CA LYS A 59 3.24 -2.81 9.11
C LYS A 59 2.30 -3.79 9.79
N GLU A 60 2.16 -3.60 11.09
CA GLU A 60 1.24 -4.37 11.93
C GLU A 60 -0.22 -3.92 11.70
N ARG A 61 -1.17 -4.65 12.29
CA ARG A 61 -2.60 -4.39 12.10
C ARG A 61 -2.99 -2.98 12.56
N GLU A 62 -2.41 -2.55 13.67
CA GLU A 62 -2.65 -1.28 14.35
C GLU A 62 -2.38 -0.10 13.43
N PHE A 63 -1.35 -0.20 12.58
CA PHE A 63 -1.08 0.81 11.56
C PHE A 63 -2.26 1.01 10.62
N TRP A 64 -2.88 -0.07 10.15
CA TRP A 64 -4.01 -0.02 9.23
C TRP A 64 -5.30 0.52 9.86
N ASP A 65 -5.43 0.38 11.18
CA ASP A 65 -6.51 0.96 11.96
C ASP A 65 -6.32 2.48 12.15
N MET A 66 -5.08 2.98 12.10
CA MET A 66 -4.76 4.41 12.18
C MET A 66 -4.87 5.17 10.84
N VAL A 67 -4.92 4.45 9.71
CA VAL A 67 -5.02 5.10 8.39
C VAL A 67 -6.32 5.89 8.29
N GLN A 68 -6.19 7.21 8.09
CA GLN A 68 -7.33 8.09 7.93
C GLN A 68 -7.78 8.14 6.47
N TYR A 69 -8.41 7.06 6.00
CA TYR A 69 -8.92 6.95 4.63
C TYR A 69 -9.71 8.19 4.15
N PRO A 70 -10.59 8.82 4.98
CA PRO A 70 -11.31 10.03 4.57
C PRO A 70 -10.45 11.25 4.25
N ARG A 71 -9.16 11.24 4.59
CA ARG A 71 -8.20 12.33 4.30
C ARG A 71 -7.29 12.03 3.12
N ILE A 72 -7.38 10.84 2.52
CA ILE A 72 -6.58 10.49 1.35
C ILE A 72 -7.10 11.28 0.15
N THR A 73 -6.21 12.09 -0.44
CA THR A 73 -6.49 12.93 -1.62
C THR A 73 -5.88 12.33 -2.88
N VAL A 74 -6.26 12.86 -4.05
CA VAL A 74 -5.63 12.53 -5.34
C VAL A 74 -4.12 12.75 -5.28
N ILE A 75 -3.67 13.86 -4.67
CA ILE A 75 -2.25 14.19 -4.52
C ILE A 75 -1.54 13.12 -3.68
N ALA A 76 -2.12 12.72 -2.54
CA ALA A 76 -1.54 11.67 -1.71
C ALA A 76 -1.38 10.34 -2.46
N VAL A 77 -2.35 9.98 -3.32
CA VAL A 77 -2.25 8.77 -4.16
C VAL A 77 -1.16 8.93 -5.23
N LEU A 78 -1.06 10.08 -5.88
CA LEU A 78 0.02 10.38 -6.84
C LEU A 78 1.40 10.31 -6.19
N ASP A 79 1.55 10.80 -4.95
CA ASP A 79 2.80 10.73 -4.20
C ASP A 79 3.17 9.27 -3.90
N ILE A 80 2.20 8.43 -3.50
CA ILE A 80 2.43 6.99 -3.30
C ILE A 80 2.84 6.30 -4.62
N ILE A 81 2.20 6.65 -5.74
CA ILE A 81 2.56 6.12 -7.07
C ILE A 81 3.99 6.51 -7.44
N ALA A 82 4.39 7.76 -7.19
CA ALA A 82 5.74 8.24 -7.44
C ALA A 82 6.79 7.48 -6.62
N ILE A 83 6.49 7.17 -5.35
CA ILE A 83 7.31 6.29 -4.51
C ILE A 83 7.43 4.90 -5.14
N GLY A 84 6.31 4.32 -5.61
CA GLY A 84 6.30 3.03 -6.30
C GLY A 84 7.21 3.00 -7.52
N ARG A 85 7.18 4.06 -8.35
CA ARG A 85 8.05 4.19 -9.53
C ARG A 85 9.53 4.20 -9.13
N LYS A 86 9.91 5.01 -8.14
CA LYS A 86 11.29 5.07 -7.61
C LYS A 86 11.76 3.72 -7.04
N SER A 87 10.87 2.99 -6.40
CA SER A 87 11.15 1.68 -5.82
C SER A 87 11.41 0.64 -6.92
N LEU A 88 10.59 0.62 -7.97
CA LEU A 88 10.75 -0.29 -9.11
C LEU A 88 11.93 0.07 -10.02
N SER A 89 12.31 1.35 -10.10
CA SER A 89 13.54 1.79 -10.78
C SER A 89 14.80 1.61 -9.94
N HIS A 90 14.68 1.06 -8.72
CA HIS A 90 15.78 0.86 -7.77
C HIS A 90 16.48 2.15 -7.30
N GLU A 91 15.82 3.30 -7.41
CA GLU A 91 16.31 4.57 -6.86
C GLU A 91 16.20 4.62 -5.33
N ILE A 92 15.22 3.91 -4.76
CA ILE A 92 15.03 3.73 -3.33
C ILE A 92 14.85 2.25 -2.99
N ASP A 93 15.24 1.86 -1.77
CA ASP A 93 15.02 0.51 -1.27
C ASP A 93 13.64 0.35 -0.62
N THR A 94 13.24 -0.90 -0.34
CA THR A 94 11.97 -1.21 0.30
C THR A 94 11.78 -0.50 1.65
N ARG A 95 12.85 -0.32 2.44
CA ARG A 95 12.75 0.36 3.73
C ARG A 95 12.33 1.82 3.51
N LYS A 96 12.94 2.50 2.56
CA LYS A 96 12.62 3.88 2.23
C LYS A 96 11.23 4.00 1.59
N THR A 97 10.85 3.07 0.73
CA THR A 97 9.48 2.96 0.20
C THR A 97 8.43 2.88 1.31
N VAL A 98 8.64 2.01 2.31
CA VAL A 98 7.75 1.86 3.46
C VAL A 98 7.73 3.13 4.32
N GLU A 99 8.89 3.75 4.57
CA GLU A 99 9.01 4.97 5.37
C GLU A 99 8.24 6.14 4.74
N GLU A 100 8.47 6.42 3.45
CA GLU A 100 7.83 7.54 2.75
C GLU A 100 6.32 7.32 2.60
N ALA A 101 5.89 6.12 2.22
CA ALA A 101 4.46 5.82 2.08
C ALA A 101 3.73 5.84 3.44
N THR A 102 4.40 5.46 4.52
CA THR A 102 3.88 5.59 5.89
C THR A 102 3.59 7.04 6.24
N ALA A 103 4.49 7.96 5.88
CA ALA A 103 4.34 9.38 6.20
C ALA A 103 3.13 10.01 5.49
N ILE A 104 2.74 9.47 4.33
CA ILE A 104 1.54 9.92 3.58
C ILE A 104 0.26 9.38 4.21
N LEU A 105 0.25 8.10 4.62
CA LEU A 105 -0.97 7.44 5.11
C LEU A 105 -1.31 7.72 6.58
N LEU A 106 -0.32 8.14 7.37
CA LEU A 106 -0.55 8.55 8.74
C LEU A 106 -0.79 10.06 8.84
N PRO A 107 -1.65 10.50 9.77
CA PRO A 107 -1.74 11.91 10.07
C PRO A 107 -0.36 12.41 10.46
N HIS A 108 0.12 13.48 9.82
CA HIS A 108 1.16 14.28 10.43
C HIS A 108 0.59 14.68 11.78
N ALA A 109 1.17 14.15 12.87
CA ALA A 109 0.85 14.65 14.20
C ALA A 109 0.97 16.17 14.07
N GLY A 110 -0.16 16.86 14.18
CA GLY A 110 -0.19 18.29 14.07
C GLY A 110 0.89 18.80 15.00
N LYS A 111 1.84 19.57 14.48
CA LYS A 111 2.30 20.71 15.25
C LYS A 111 1.06 21.59 15.40
N GLU A 112 0.24 21.28 16.40
CA GLU A 112 -0.69 22.24 16.95
C GLU A 112 0.17 23.43 17.39
N GLY A 113 -0.29 24.63 17.01
CA GLY A 113 0.45 25.89 17.16
C GLY A 113 0.70 26.31 18.61
#